data_AF-M5FXU5-F1
#
_entry.id   AF-M5FXU5-F1
#
_cell.length_a   1.000
_cell.length_b   1.000
_cell.length_c   1.000
_cell.angle_alpha   90.00
_cell.angle_beta   90.00
_cell.angle_gamma   90.00
#
_symmetry.space_group_name_H-M   'P 1'
#
loop_
_entity.id
_entity.type
_entity.pdbx_description
1 polymer ?
#
loop_
_entity_poly.entity_id
_entity_poly.type
_entity_poly.pdbx_seq_one_letter_code
_entity_poly.pdbx_strand_id
1 'polypeptide(L)'
;GGVEVLFSNKRNQVTTLPAIAPSSGTHPERPADLRYLIRWMSDNLLTDRKELFMDGETVRPGILVLVNDTDWELEGELDYELKPGDEIVFISTLHGG
;
A
#
# COMPACT_ATOMS: atom_id res chain seq x y z
N GLY A 1 -12.76 6.64 8.63
CA GLY A 1 -13.11 5.22 8.78
C GLY A 1 -13.91 4.81 7.56
N GLY A 2 -13.38 3.91 6.72
CA GLY A 2 -13.99 3.62 5.42
C GLY A 2 -13.07 2.91 4.42
N VAL A 3 -11.75 2.88 4.66
CA VAL A 3 -10.81 2.14 3.80
C VAL A 3 -11.00 0.63 3.96
N GLU A 4 -11.37 0.17 5.16
CA GLU A 4 -11.63 -1.24 5.48
C GLU A 4 -12.75 -1.86 4.62
N VAL A 5 -13.70 -1.06 4.15
CA VAL A 5 -14.79 -1.50 3.26
C VAL A 5 -14.23 -1.94 1.90
N LEU A 6 -13.16 -1.30 1.44
CA LEU A 6 -12.49 -1.65 0.18
C LEU A 6 -11.75 -2.99 0.29
N PHE A 7 -11.35 -3.37 1.51
CA PHE A 7 -10.64 -4.61 1.81
C PHE A 7 -11.58 -5.70 2.38
N SER A 8 -12.84 -5.72 1.98
CA SER A 8 -13.83 -6.72 2.42
C SER A 8 -13.97 -6.82 3.96
N ASN A 9 -13.80 -5.70 4.67
CA ASN A 9 -13.79 -5.60 6.13
C ASN A 9 -12.69 -6.41 6.83
N LYS A 10 -11.66 -6.87 6.10
CA LYS A 10 -10.48 -7.51 6.68
C LYS A 10 -9.48 -6.45 7.12
N ARG A 11 -9.41 -6.21 8.44
CA ARG A 11 -8.50 -5.20 9.02
C ARG A 11 -7.04 -5.63 9.01
N ASN A 12 -6.76 -6.90 9.25
CA ASN A 12 -5.40 -7.43 9.32
C ASN A 12 -5.23 -8.50 8.25
N GLN A 13 -4.13 -8.43 7.49
CA GLN A 13 -3.78 -9.42 6.49
C GLN A 13 -2.27 -9.68 6.52
N VAL A 14 -1.91 -10.96 6.52
CA VAL A 14 -0.54 -11.41 6.32
C VAL A 14 -0.43 -11.90 4.89
N THR A 15 0.53 -11.38 4.14
CA THR A 15 0.77 -11.77 2.75
C THR A 15 2.25 -12.03 2.51
N THR A 16 2.54 -12.87 1.52
CA THR A 16 3.90 -13.13 1.05
C THR A 16 4.05 -12.46 -0.31
N LEU A 17 4.98 -11.51 -0.39
CA LEU A 17 5.37 -10.87 -1.64
C LEU A 17 6.67 -11.46 -2.18
N PRO A 18 6.88 -11.46 -3.51
CA PRO A 18 8.20 -11.77 -4.04
C PRO A 18 9.22 -10.73 -3.57
N ALA A 19 10.45 -11.16 -3.29
CA ALA A 19 11.54 -10.24 -2.91
C ALA A 19 11.90 -9.25 -4.03
N ILE A 20 11.66 -9.65 -5.29
CA ILE A 20 11.87 -8.84 -6.48
C ILE A 20 10.50 -8.56 -7.10
N ALA A 21 10.14 -7.29 -7.21
CA ALA A 21 8.98 -6.86 -7.96
C ALA A 21 9.23 -7.13 -9.45
N PRO A 22 8.30 -7.80 -10.16
CA PRO A 22 8.45 -8.06 -11.59
C PRO A 22 8.44 -6.73 -12.36
N SER A 23 9.11 -6.70 -13.51
CA SER A 23 9.07 -5.54 -14.39
C SER A 23 7.62 -5.19 -14.73
N SER A 24 7.26 -3.92 -14.65
CA SER A 24 5.91 -3.45 -14.97
C SER A 24 5.99 -2.19 -15.79
N GLY A 25 5.76 -2.30 -17.09
CA GLY A 25 5.68 -1.17 -18.03
C GLY A 25 6.84 -0.18 -17.90
N THR A 26 6.64 0.84 -17.06
CA THR A 26 7.55 1.94 -16.74
C THR A 26 8.67 1.58 -15.76
N HIS A 27 8.60 0.44 -15.04
CA HIS A 27 9.58 0.05 -14.03
C HIS A 27 10.28 -1.28 -14.39
N PRO A 28 11.62 -1.34 -14.34
CA PRO A 28 12.36 -2.60 -14.46
C PRO A 28 12.16 -3.49 -13.21
N GLU A 29 12.67 -4.72 -13.29
CA GLU A 29 12.79 -5.57 -12.10
C GLU A 29 13.65 -4.88 -11.03
N ARG A 30 13.15 -4.89 -9.80
CA ARG A 30 13.75 -4.18 -8.65
C ARG A 30 13.29 -4.80 -7.34
N PRO A 31 13.98 -4.53 -6.21
CA PRO A 31 13.50 -4.96 -4.90
C PRO A 31 12.05 -4.53 -4.66
N ALA A 32 11.27 -5.39 -4.02
CA ALA A 32 9.88 -5.07 -3.70
C ALA A 32 9.81 -3.89 -2.73
N ASP A 33 9.15 -2.82 -3.15
CA ASP A 33 9.02 -1.58 -2.40
C ASP A 33 7.55 -1.26 -2.09
N LEU A 34 7.32 -0.16 -1.35
CA LEU A 34 5.95 0.26 -1.02
C LEU A 34 5.11 0.56 -2.27
N ARG A 35 5.69 1.09 -3.35
CA ARG A 35 5.00 1.26 -4.64
C ARG A 35 4.46 -0.07 -5.16
N TYR A 36 5.29 -1.11 -5.17
CA TYR A 36 4.86 -2.44 -5.58
C TYR A 36 3.77 -2.99 -4.67
N LEU A 37 3.89 -2.85 -3.35
CA LEU A 37 2.86 -3.30 -2.39
C LEU A 37 1.52 -2.61 -2.65
N ILE A 38 1.49 -1.28 -2.78
CA ILE A 38 0.26 -0.51 -3.03
C ILE A 38 -0.44 -1.02 -4.29
N ARG A 39 0.32 -1.18 -5.38
CA ARG A 39 -0.21 -1.71 -6.64
C ARG A 39 -0.69 -3.15 -6.50
N TRP A 40 0.09 -4.00 -5.86
CA TRP A 40 -0.26 -5.40 -5.63
C TRP A 40 -1.57 -5.52 -4.83
N MET A 41 -1.73 -4.74 -3.76
CA MET A 41 -2.97 -4.71 -2.99
C MET A 41 -4.16 -4.25 -3.84
N SER A 42 -3.96 -3.24 -4.68
CA SER A 42 -4.99 -2.77 -5.59
C SER A 42 -5.44 -3.83 -6.59
N ASP A 43 -4.50 -4.64 -7.09
CA ASP A 43 -4.80 -5.68 -8.07
C ASP A 43 -5.35 -6.97 -7.46
N ASN A 44 -5.03 -7.26 -6.19
CA ASN A 44 -5.34 -8.56 -5.58
C ASN A 44 -6.37 -8.49 -4.44
N LEU A 45 -6.46 -7.37 -3.73
CA LEU A 45 -7.28 -7.25 -2.52
C LEU A 45 -8.50 -6.35 -2.71
N LEU A 46 -8.43 -5.38 -3.63
CA LEU A 46 -9.53 -4.47 -3.92
C LEU A 46 -10.45 -5.06 -4.98
N THR A 47 -11.76 -5.11 -4.70
CA THR A 47 -12.76 -5.63 -5.65
C THR A 47 -13.26 -4.53 -6.58
N ASP A 48 -13.76 -3.44 -6.02
CA ASP A 48 -14.34 -2.30 -6.74
C ASP A 48 -13.85 -0.98 -6.11
N ARG A 49 -13.72 0.06 -6.93
CA ARG A 49 -13.35 1.43 -6.52
C ARG A 49 -11.90 1.62 -6.04
N LYS A 50 -10.94 1.13 -6.85
CA LYS A 50 -9.49 1.30 -6.62
C LYS A 50 -9.09 2.77 -6.43
N GLU A 51 -9.81 3.69 -7.10
CA GLU A 51 -9.64 5.14 -7.01
C GLU A 51 -9.93 5.74 -5.62
N LEU A 52 -10.61 5.01 -4.74
CA LEU A 52 -10.80 5.43 -3.35
C LEU A 52 -9.58 5.14 -2.49
N PHE A 53 -8.71 4.22 -2.93
CA PHE A 53 -7.46 3.86 -2.25
C PHE A 53 -6.24 4.48 -2.93
N MET A 54 -6.20 4.53 -4.26
CA MET A 54 -5.05 5.00 -5.04
C MET A 54 -5.34 6.30 -5.78
N ASP A 55 -4.30 7.12 -5.91
CA ASP A 55 -4.22 8.25 -6.84
C ASP A 55 -2.92 8.12 -7.65
N GLY A 56 -3.04 7.80 -8.94
CA GLY A 56 -1.90 7.46 -9.79
C GLY A 56 -1.14 6.22 -9.30
N GLU A 57 0.12 6.40 -8.90
CA GLU A 57 0.99 5.31 -8.40
C GLU A 57 1.06 5.23 -6.87
N THR A 58 0.38 6.13 -6.16
CA THR A 58 0.45 6.25 -4.71
C THR A 58 -0.93 6.09 -4.06
N VAL A 59 -0.99 6.11 -2.73
CA VAL A 59 -2.26 6.15 -2.00
C VAL A 59 -2.92 7.52 -2.15
N ARG A 60 -4.25 7.54 -2.11
CA ARG A 60 -5.04 8.76 -2.21
C ARG A 60 -4.71 9.73 -1.06
N PRO A 61 -4.64 11.06 -1.31
CA PRO A 61 -4.48 12.04 -0.25
C PRO A 61 -5.50 11.86 0.88
N GLY A 62 -5.04 11.97 2.13
CA GLY A 62 -5.84 11.65 3.32
C GLY A 62 -5.80 10.17 3.74
N ILE A 63 -4.87 9.40 3.19
CA ILE A 63 -4.43 8.11 3.73
C ILE A 63 -3.00 8.30 4.24
N LEU A 64 -2.78 8.04 5.53
CA LEU A 64 -1.44 7.97 6.13
C LEU A 64 -0.91 6.54 6.00
N VAL A 65 0.39 6.42 5.76
CA VAL A 65 1.09 5.13 5.68
C VAL A 65 2.15 5.10 6.77
N LEU A 66 2.11 4.05 7.59
CA LEU A 66 3.15 3.77 8.58
C LEU A 66 3.91 2.51 8.22
N VAL A 67 5.21 2.53 8.43
CA VAL A 67 6.12 1.38 8.36
C VAL A 67 6.64 1.13 9.77
N ASN A 68 6.25 0.01 10.38
CA ASN A 68 6.65 -0.32 11.76
C ASN A 68 6.41 0.84 12.75
N ASP A 69 5.18 1.36 12.79
CA ASP A 69 4.75 2.52 13.58
C ASP A 69 5.43 3.86 13.24
N THR A 70 6.27 3.92 12.21
CA THR A 70 6.98 5.14 11.77
C THR A 70 6.36 5.72 10.52
N ASP A 71 6.24 7.04 10.45
CA ASP A 71 5.72 7.73 9.27
C ASP A 71 6.61 7.48 8.04
N TRP A 72 6.00 7.01 6.95
CA TRP A 72 6.72 6.64 5.72
C TRP A 72 7.50 7.80 5.09
N GLU A 73 7.16 9.06 5.38
CA GLU A 73 7.86 10.26 4.90
C GLU A 73 9.32 10.27 5.40
N LEU A 74 9.59 9.60 6.53
CA LEU A 74 10.93 9.44 7.09
C LEU A 74 11.67 8.20 6.56
N GLU A 75 10.95 7.27 5.93
CA GLU A 75 11.45 5.97 5.48
C GLU A 75 11.70 5.90 3.96
N GLY A 76 11.43 6.98 3.23
CA GLY A 76 11.61 7.04 1.77
C GLY A 76 10.33 6.78 0.96
N GLU A 77 9.17 6.83 1.61
CA GLU A 77 7.85 6.76 0.99
C GLU A 77 7.71 5.57 0.03
N LEU A 78 7.37 5.80 -1.23
CA LEU A 78 7.11 4.78 -2.23
C LEU A 78 8.32 3.90 -2.53
N ASP A 79 9.53 4.42 -2.31
CA ASP A 79 10.78 3.74 -2.65
C ASP A 79 11.36 2.98 -1.45
N TYR A 80 10.67 2.94 -0.30
CA TYR A 80 11.04 2.09 0.83
C TYR A 80 11.02 0.60 0.41
N GLU A 81 12.18 -0.06 0.50
CA GLU A 81 12.33 -1.49 0.26
C GLU A 81 11.75 -2.31 1.42
N LEU A 82 10.76 -3.15 1.12
CA LEU A 82 10.07 -3.99 2.08
C LEU A 82 11.00 -5.05 2.64
N LYS A 83 10.93 -5.25 3.96
CA LYS A 83 11.71 -6.27 4.66
C LYS A 83 10.81 -7.37 5.23
N PRO A 84 11.34 -8.60 5.39
CA PRO A 84 10.61 -9.66 6.05
C PRO A 84 10.17 -9.26 7.46
N GLY A 85 8.88 -9.35 7.72
CA GLY A 85 8.30 -9.03 9.02
C GLY A 85 7.89 -7.56 9.21
N ASP A 86 8.03 -6.71 8.19
CA ASP A 86 7.52 -5.34 8.26
C ASP A 86 5.99 -5.31 8.46
N GLU A 87 5.54 -4.43 9.34
CA GLU A 87 4.14 -4.08 9.50
C GLU A 87 3.85 -2.76 8.77
N ILE A 88 2.97 -2.84 7.77
CA ILE A 88 2.55 -1.67 6.98
C ILE A 88 1.09 -1.32 7.33
N VAL A 89 0.85 -0.12 7.83
CA VAL A 89 -0.48 0.33 8.28
C VAL A 89 -0.97 1.48 7.40
N PHE A 90 -2.19 1.34 6.88
CA PHE A 90 -2.88 2.38 6.11
C PHE A 90 -4.02 2.97 6.93
N ILE A 91 -3.94 4.26 7.26
CA ILE A 91 -4.92 4.96 8.09
C ILE A 91 -5.63 6.03 7.25
N SER A 92 -6.93 5.85 7.01
CA SER A 92 -7.73 6.89 6.37
C SER A 92 -8.08 8.00 7.38
N THR A 93 -7.49 9.18 7.18
CA THR A 93 -7.76 10.40 7.99
C THR A 93 -8.92 11.23 7.44
N LEU A 94 -9.42 10.88 6.25
CA LEU A 94 -10.67 11.40 5.73
C LEU A 94 -11.83 10.91 6.60
N HIS A 95 -12.37 11.83 7.39
CA HIS A 95 -13.63 11.68 8.07
C HIS A 95 -14.72 11.97 7.04
N GLY A 96 -15.58 10.98 6.74
CA GLY A 96 -16.87 11.29 6.14
C GLY A 96 -17.64 12.14 7.15
N GLY A 97 -17.89 13.39 6.79
CA GLY A 97 -18.97 14.15 7.40
C GLY A 97 -20.32 13.53 7.09
#